data_AF-A0A0B1SLF0-F1
#
_entry.id   AF-A0A0B1SLF0-F1
#
_cell.length_a   1.000
_cell.length_b   1.000
_cell.length_c   1.000
_cell.angle_alpha   90.00
_cell.angle_beta   90.00
_cell.angle_gamma   90.00
#
_symmetry.space_group_name_H-M   'P 1'
#
loop_
_entity.id
_entity.type
_entity.pdbx_description
1 polymer ?
#
loop_
_entity_poly.entity_id
_entity_poly.type
_entity_poly.pdbx_seq_one_letter_code
_entity_poly.pdbx_strand_id
1 'polypeptide(L)'
;MIPSHVVVFFPGPKNTDIVTASCVAGEIDVGTITKVRWQGRAYRAKIVFAGSKNACEAAIKNVTEEGDMNDTFFLAGDSATVLDANVDNNQRQDYAETKAAIQEVLTQLGLLSRNTTAMLREHRIAVEAKLIRLETRLCKIEGMLEEKNTTPSGEINFKYVSRERFESLLALKCGKMRKFALALEKDVFGDDSSELSLKIEDRKNSGEKINFMREVIFKYFNVSSDSEDSVWQTVKNALNGRARTVRRNMPAGCDDNRPALTPPPSEEQRLESLSPSASDRDPYNFFDDCDDY
;
A
#
# COMPACT_ATOMS: atom_id res chain seq x y z
N MET A 1 11.74 28.12 20.18
CA MET A 1 11.44 29.26 19.28
C MET A 1 10.32 28.84 18.35
N ILE A 2 9.28 29.65 18.17
CA ILE A 2 8.21 29.35 17.21
C ILE A 2 8.72 29.73 15.81
N PRO A 3 8.71 28.82 14.82
CA PRO A 3 9.16 29.14 13.46
C PRO A 3 8.22 30.17 12.81
N SER A 4 8.79 31.13 12.09
CA SER A 4 8.03 32.16 11.37
C SER A 4 7.63 31.69 9.96
N HIS A 5 8.51 30.89 9.34
CA HIS A 5 8.41 30.40 7.98
C HIS A 5 8.82 28.93 7.93
N VAL A 6 8.35 28.24 6.90
CA VAL A 6 8.68 26.85 6.64
C VAL A 6 9.00 26.66 5.16
N VAL A 7 9.92 25.75 4.88
CA VAL A 7 10.19 25.25 3.52
C VAL A 7 9.33 24.02 3.32
N VAL A 8 8.52 24.02 2.27
CA VAL A 8 7.61 22.93 1.94
C VAL A 8 7.93 22.36 0.58
N PHE A 9 7.83 21.04 0.45
CA PHE A 9 7.97 20.31 -0.80
C PHE A 9 6.60 19.76 -1.22
N PHE A 10 6.20 20.03 -2.46
CA PHE A 10 4.96 19.55 -3.05
C PHE A 10 5.23 18.30 -3.91
N PRO A 11 4.88 17.08 -3.46
CA PRO A 11 5.27 15.85 -4.16
C PRO A 11 4.67 15.70 -5.55
N GLY A 12 3.47 16.26 -5.79
CA GLY A 12 2.80 16.22 -7.08
C GLY A 12 3.58 16.98 -8.17
N PRO A 13 3.73 18.32 -8.05
CA PRO A 13 4.48 19.11 -9.02
C PRO A 13 6.01 19.05 -8.84
N LYS A 14 6.52 18.31 -7.83
CA LYS A 14 7.94 18.27 -7.45
C LYS A 14 8.58 19.65 -7.30
N ASN A 15 7.85 20.56 -6.65
CA ASN A 15 8.29 21.93 -6.44
C ASN A 15 8.53 22.22 -4.96
N THR A 16 9.48 23.10 -4.66
CA THR A 16 9.75 23.62 -3.32
C THR A 16 9.37 25.09 -3.23
N ASP A 17 8.80 25.50 -2.09
CA ASP A 17 8.54 26.90 -1.84
C ASP A 17 8.61 27.22 -0.35
N ILE A 18 8.73 28.51 -0.02
CA ILE A 18 8.72 29.04 1.34
C ILE A 18 7.33 29.60 1.63
N VAL A 19 6.71 29.12 2.70
CA VAL A 19 5.42 29.65 3.17
C VAL A 19 5.52 30.12 4.61
N THR A 20 4.65 31.05 4.99
CA THR A 20 4.52 31.47 6.40
C THR A 20 3.98 30.32 7.24
N ALA A 21 4.44 30.20 8.49
CA ALA A 21 3.99 29.15 9.42
C ALA A 21 2.46 29.11 9.60
N SER A 22 1.78 30.25 9.52
CA SER A 22 0.31 30.36 9.58
C SER A 22 -0.44 29.71 8.41
N CYS A 23 0.25 29.41 7.30
CA CYS A 23 -0.34 28.74 6.14
C CYS A 23 -0.38 27.22 6.30
N VAL A 24 0.29 26.67 7.31
CA VAL A 24 0.31 25.24 7.63
C VAL A 24 -0.87 24.90 8.52
N ALA A 25 -1.65 23.88 8.16
CA ALA A 25 -2.71 23.38 9.01
C ALA A 25 -2.13 22.39 10.04
N GLY A 26 -2.31 22.69 11.33
CA GLY A 26 -1.88 21.82 12.42
C GLY A 26 -0.49 22.16 12.95
N GLU A 27 0.15 21.16 13.57
CA GLU A 27 1.49 21.28 14.14
C GLU A 27 2.56 21.24 13.05
N ILE A 28 3.61 22.05 13.22
CA ILE A 28 4.72 22.16 12.28
C ILE A 28 5.79 21.15 12.71
N ASP A 29 5.77 19.99 12.08
CA ASP A 29 6.74 18.92 12.31
C ASP A 29 7.53 18.61 11.02
N VAL A 30 8.86 18.61 11.13
CA VAL A 30 9.75 18.43 9.97
C VAL A 30 9.75 16.96 9.55
N GLY A 31 9.60 16.71 8.25
CA GLY A 31 9.45 15.38 7.66
C GLY A 31 8.00 14.95 7.45
N THR A 32 7.04 15.64 8.09
CA THR A 32 5.61 15.28 8.03
C THR A 32 4.92 15.91 6.81
N ILE A 33 4.02 15.14 6.16
CA ILE A 33 3.16 15.63 5.07
C ILE A 33 1.87 16.18 5.67
N THR A 34 1.64 17.48 5.50
CA THR A 34 0.46 18.18 5.99
C THR A 34 -0.22 19.02 4.90
N LYS A 35 -1.37 19.61 5.24
CA LYS A 35 -2.13 20.50 4.35
C LYS A 35 -1.61 21.92 4.51
N VAL A 36 -1.15 22.51 3.41
CA VAL A 36 -0.53 23.84 3.37
C VAL A 36 -1.30 24.73 2.40
N ARG A 37 -1.58 25.97 2.80
CA ARG A 37 -2.17 26.99 1.92
C ARG A 37 -1.07 27.63 1.07
N TRP A 38 -1.14 27.42 -0.24
CA TRP A 38 -0.21 27.95 -1.23
C TRP A 38 -0.99 28.60 -2.37
N GLN A 39 -0.65 29.85 -2.71
CA GLN A 39 -1.36 30.65 -3.73
C GLN A 39 -2.89 30.66 -3.56
N GLY A 40 -3.37 30.71 -2.31
CA GLY A 40 -4.81 30.74 -1.98
C GLY A 40 -5.54 29.41 -2.03
N ARG A 41 -4.90 28.32 -2.49
CA ARG A 41 -5.45 26.96 -2.49
C ARG A 41 -4.74 26.09 -1.46
N ALA A 42 -5.35 24.96 -1.08
CA ALA A 42 -4.77 24.06 -0.09
C ALA A 42 -4.21 22.81 -0.77
N TYR A 43 -2.94 22.51 -0.53
CA TYR A 43 -2.21 21.40 -1.13
C TYR A 43 -1.63 20.49 -0.03
N ARG A 44 -1.31 19.25 -0.38
CA ARG A 44 -0.53 18.35 0.49
C ARG A 44 0.95 18.59 0.23
N ALA A 45 1.70 18.92 1.26
CA ALA A 45 3.13 19.21 1.16
C ALA A 45 3.90 18.63 2.36
N LYS A 46 5.14 18.20 2.13
CA LYS A 46 6.07 17.75 3.17
C LYS A 46 6.78 18.98 3.74
N ILE A 47 6.83 19.13 5.05
CA ILE A 47 7.63 20.18 5.71
C ILE A 47 9.08 19.71 5.72
N VAL A 48 9.97 20.44 5.05
CA VAL A 48 11.39 20.07 4.93
C VAL A 48 12.27 20.83 5.93
N PHE A 49 11.90 22.08 6.25
CA PHE A 49 12.62 22.90 7.22
C PHE A 49 11.68 23.93 7.86
N ALA A 50 11.96 24.33 9.10
CA ALA A 50 11.19 25.35 9.82
C ALA A 50 12.13 26.34 10.51
N GLY A 51 11.91 27.65 10.35
CA GLY A 51 12.82 28.65 10.91
C GLY A 51 12.43 30.12 10.69
N SER A 52 13.45 30.99 10.72
CA SER A 52 13.33 32.38 10.29
C SER A 52 13.26 32.45 8.76
N LYS A 53 12.71 33.54 8.21
CA LYS A 53 12.64 33.74 6.75
C LYS A 53 14.02 33.57 6.07
N ASN A 54 15.05 34.22 6.62
CA ASN A 54 16.41 34.14 6.10
C ASN A 54 17.00 32.72 6.18
N ALA A 55 16.70 31.97 7.25
CA ALA A 55 17.13 30.59 7.36
C ALA A 55 16.44 29.68 6.33
N CYS A 56 15.15 29.90 6.06
CA CYS A 56 14.42 29.18 5.02
C CYS A 56 14.94 29.50 3.61
N GLU A 57 15.26 30.76 3.32
CA GLU A 57 15.85 31.19 2.04
C GLU A 57 17.25 30.60 1.80
N ALA A 58 18.03 30.37 2.87
CA ALA A 58 19.29 29.64 2.78
C ALA A 58 19.05 28.14 2.58
N ALA A 59 18.14 27.54 3.36
CA ALA A 59 17.88 26.11 3.37
C ALA A 59 17.21 25.59 2.10
N ILE A 60 16.35 26.38 1.43
CA ILE A 60 15.63 25.94 0.23
C ILE A 60 16.56 25.52 -0.92
N LYS A 61 17.76 26.10 -0.98
CA LYS A 61 18.78 25.75 -1.99
C LYS A 61 19.37 24.35 -1.81
N ASN A 62 19.22 23.77 -0.61
CA ASN A 62 19.75 22.46 -0.25
C ASN A 62 18.68 21.35 -0.30
N VAL A 63 17.47 21.66 -0.75
CA VAL A 63 16.38 20.66 -0.87
C VAL A 63 16.54 19.89 -2.17
N THR A 64 16.57 18.57 -2.09
CA THR A 64 16.65 17.66 -3.22
C THR A 64 15.34 17.57 -4.00
N GLU A 65 15.38 17.00 -5.21
CA GLU A 65 14.18 16.72 -6.01
C GLU A 65 13.21 15.74 -5.33
N GLU A 66 13.67 14.99 -4.34
CA GLU A 66 12.88 14.04 -3.54
C GLU A 66 12.24 14.69 -2.29
N GLY A 67 12.55 15.97 -2.03
CA GLY A 67 12.03 16.68 -0.86
C GLY A 67 12.74 16.30 0.43
N ASP A 68 14.02 15.95 0.34
CA ASP A 68 14.93 15.76 1.48
C ASP A 68 15.95 16.89 1.52
N MET A 69 16.42 17.21 2.72
CA MET A 69 17.48 18.19 2.89
C MET A 69 18.80 17.49 2.74
N ASN A 70 19.65 17.97 1.83
CA ASN A 70 21.05 17.57 1.85
C ASN A 70 21.65 18.13 3.14
N ASP A 71 21.84 17.26 4.13
CA ASP A 71 22.66 17.54 5.30
C ASP A 71 24.05 17.90 4.79
N THR A 72 24.28 19.18 4.59
CA THR A 72 25.62 19.73 4.40
C THR A 72 26.25 19.63 5.77
N PHE A 73 26.79 18.45 6.06
CA PHE A 73 27.64 18.17 7.20
C PHE A 73 28.57 19.37 7.37
N PHE A 74 28.49 19.99 8.54
CA PHE A 74 29.36 21.07 8.98
C PHE A 74 30.81 20.80 8.51
N LEU A 75 31.23 21.48 7.45
CA LEU A 75 32.65 21.74 7.22
C LEU A 75 33.05 22.72 8.33
N ALA A 76 33.39 22.16 9.49
CA ALA A 76 34.05 22.85 10.58
C ALA A 76 35.42 23.30 10.05
N GLY A 77 35.46 24.46 9.39
CA GLY A 77 36.64 24.92 8.68
C GLY A 77 36.73 26.42 8.40
N ASP A 78 35.75 27.24 8.79
CA ASP A 78 35.84 28.70 8.65
C ASP A 78 35.83 29.36 10.03
N SER A 79 36.98 29.31 10.69
CA SER A 79 37.34 30.27 11.73
C SER A 79 38.69 30.87 11.38
N ALA A 80 38.74 31.60 10.25
CA ALA A 80 39.86 32.46 9.90
C ALA A 80 39.80 33.73 10.75
N THR A 81 40.26 33.66 12.00
CA THR A 81 40.76 34.85 12.69
C THR A 81 42.19 35.09 12.23
N VAL A 82 42.35 36.14 11.43
CA VAL A 82 43.64 36.77 11.15
C VAL A 82 44.29 37.13 12.49
N LEU A 83 45.39 36.48 12.85
CA LEU A 83 46.24 36.90 13.97
C LEU A 83 47.51 37.51 13.39
N ASP A 84 47.60 38.83 13.58
CA ASP A 84 48.79 39.64 13.41
C ASP A 84 49.96 39.07 14.22
N ALA A 85 51.14 39.12 13.59
CA ALA A 85 52.39 38.77 14.22
C ALA A 85 52.77 39.79 15.30
N ASN A 86 53.05 39.31 16.52
CA ASN A 86 54.09 39.94 17.32
C ASN A 86 54.77 38.96 18.27
N VAL A 87 56.09 39.09 18.33
CA VAL A 87 57.08 38.21 18.97
C VAL A 87 57.05 38.38 20.48
N ASP A 88 57.16 37.30 21.27
CA ASP A 88 57.88 37.40 22.54
C ASP A 88 58.55 36.10 23.03
N ASN A 89 59.71 36.27 23.65
CA ASN A 89 60.75 35.27 23.89
C ASN A 89 60.50 34.32 25.09
N ASN A 90 59.22 34.06 25.44
CA ASN A 90 58.82 33.13 26.51
C ASN A 90 58.56 31.69 26.01
N GLN A 91 58.80 31.42 24.72
CA GLN A 91 58.33 30.25 23.97
C GLN A 91 58.90 28.87 24.39
N ARG A 92 59.94 28.80 25.20
CA ARG A 92 60.60 27.51 25.55
C ARG A 92 59.95 26.79 26.73
N GLN A 93 59.37 27.51 27.68
CA GLN A 93 58.73 26.90 28.85
C GLN A 93 57.30 26.46 28.52
N ASP A 94 56.60 27.27 27.72
CA ASP A 94 55.26 27.01 27.20
C ASP A 94 55.19 25.75 26.31
N TYR A 95 56.26 25.48 25.54
CA TYR A 95 56.34 24.28 24.68
C TYR A 95 56.42 22.97 25.48
N ALA A 96 57.05 22.98 26.67
CA ALA A 96 57.16 21.78 27.50
C ALA A 96 55.82 21.43 28.17
N GLU A 97 55.11 22.43 28.68
CA GLU A 97 53.75 22.28 29.25
C GLU A 97 52.74 21.88 28.17
N THR A 98 52.79 22.52 26.99
CA THR A 98 51.95 22.16 25.85
C THR A 98 52.23 20.73 25.37
N LYS A 99 53.49 20.30 25.35
CA LYS A 99 53.87 18.92 24.98
C LYS A 99 53.36 17.89 26.00
N ALA A 100 53.39 18.21 27.30
CA ALA A 100 52.84 17.35 28.33
C ALA A 100 51.31 17.24 28.22
N ALA A 101 50.62 18.35 27.96
CA ALA A 101 49.17 18.37 27.73
C ALA A 101 48.76 17.56 26.49
N ILE A 102 49.50 17.70 25.38
CA ILE A 102 49.26 16.90 24.16
C ILE A 102 49.48 15.41 24.43
N GLN A 103 50.54 15.06 25.16
CA GLN A 103 50.83 13.67 25.49
C GLN A 103 49.70 13.06 26.35
N GLU A 104 49.20 13.82 27.32
CA GLU A 104 48.06 13.41 28.14
C GLU A 104 46.81 13.18 27.28
N VAL A 105 46.47 14.12 26.39
CA VAL A 105 45.33 13.97 25.46
C VAL A 105 45.47 12.73 24.58
N LEU A 106 46.67 12.46 24.06
CA LEU A 106 46.93 11.25 23.26
C LEU A 106 46.76 9.97 24.08
N THR A 107 47.15 9.97 25.36
CA THR A 107 46.95 8.82 26.24
C THR A 107 45.46 8.59 26.54
N GLN A 108 44.69 9.65 26.79
CA GLN A 108 43.25 9.58 27.02
C GLN A 108 42.51 9.13 25.77
N LEU A 109 42.89 9.62 24.58
CA LEU A 109 42.34 9.17 23.30
C LEU A 109 42.64 7.68 23.08
N GLY A 110 43.86 7.23 23.39
CA GLY A 110 44.25 5.84 23.31
C GLY A 110 43.45 4.94 24.25
N LEU A 111 43.18 5.40 25.48
CA LEU A 111 42.35 4.68 26.44
C LEU A 111 40.89 4.63 25.98
N LEU A 112 40.34 5.75 25.52
CA LEU A 112 38.98 5.84 25.01
C LEU A 112 38.79 4.92 23.80
N SER A 113 39.73 4.93 22.85
CA SER A 113 39.70 4.06 21.67
C SER A 113 39.67 2.57 22.03
N ARG A 114 40.50 2.16 23.01
CA ARG A 114 40.50 0.77 23.51
C ARG A 114 39.18 0.42 24.18
N ASN A 115 38.65 1.30 25.04
CA ASN A 115 37.39 1.08 25.74
C ASN A 115 36.21 0.97 24.76
N THR A 116 36.13 1.87 23.78
CA THR A 116 35.10 1.81 22.73
C THR A 116 35.19 0.52 21.93
N THR A 117 36.41 0.07 21.58
CA THR A 117 36.61 -1.19 20.84
C THR A 117 36.15 -2.40 21.66
N ALA A 118 36.45 -2.42 22.97
CA ALA A 118 35.99 -3.47 23.88
C ALA A 118 34.45 -3.48 24.01
N MET A 119 33.84 -2.31 24.22
CA MET A 119 32.39 -2.15 24.31
C MET A 119 31.68 -2.62 23.03
N LEU A 120 32.19 -2.24 21.86
CA LEU A 120 31.63 -2.66 20.57
C LEU A 120 31.70 -4.19 20.39
N ARG A 121 32.80 -4.81 20.83
CA ARG A 121 32.96 -6.27 20.78
C ARG A 121 31.97 -6.97 21.70
N GLU A 122 31.80 -6.49 22.93
CA GLU A 122 30.81 -7.04 23.88
C GLU A 122 29.39 -6.88 23.36
N HIS A 123 29.05 -5.71 22.82
CA HIS A 123 27.75 -5.46 22.22
C HIS A 123 27.48 -6.40 21.05
N ARG A 124 28.46 -6.62 20.18
CA ARG A 124 28.34 -7.57 19.05
C ARG A 124 28.03 -8.98 19.56
N ILE A 125 28.77 -9.47 20.55
CA ILE A 125 28.54 -10.79 21.16
C ILE A 125 27.13 -10.88 21.75
N ALA A 126 26.68 -9.83 22.45
CA ALA A 126 25.34 -9.80 23.05
C ALA A 126 24.22 -9.83 22.00
N VAL A 127 24.41 -9.15 20.86
CA VAL A 127 23.47 -9.18 19.74
C VAL A 127 23.44 -10.55 19.06
N GLU A 128 24.60 -11.12 18.76
CA GLU A 128 24.71 -12.48 18.18
C GLU A 128 24.01 -13.52 19.06
N ALA A 129 24.23 -13.47 20.39
CA ALA A 129 23.56 -14.38 21.33
C ALA A 129 22.03 -14.23 21.34
N LYS A 130 21.52 -12.99 21.24
CA LYS A 130 20.07 -12.74 21.14
C LYS A 130 19.51 -13.25 19.82
N LEU A 131 20.25 -13.11 18.72
CA LEU A 131 19.85 -13.56 17.40
C LEU A 131 19.72 -15.09 17.37
N ILE A 132 20.73 -15.82 17.85
CA ILE A 132 20.70 -17.29 17.96
C ILE A 132 19.51 -17.76 18.81
N ARG A 133 19.22 -17.06 19.91
CA ARG A 133 18.06 -17.38 20.77
C ARG A 133 16.72 -17.18 20.04
N LEU A 134 16.61 -16.15 19.20
CA LEU A 134 15.40 -15.90 18.40
C LEU A 134 15.25 -16.92 17.29
N GLU A 135 16.32 -17.26 16.57
CA GLU A 135 16.33 -18.32 15.56
C GLU A 135 15.88 -19.66 16.15
N THR A 136 16.42 -20.03 17.31
CA THR A 136 16.02 -21.26 18.02
C THR A 136 14.53 -21.27 18.37
N ARG A 137 13.97 -20.10 18.76
CA ARG A 137 12.54 -19.97 19.03
C ARG A 137 11.69 -20.07 17.77
N LEU A 138 12.16 -19.50 16.66
CA LEU A 138 11.48 -19.60 15.37
C LEU A 138 11.43 -21.05 14.90
N CYS A 139 12.55 -21.77 14.91
CA CYS A 139 12.57 -23.19 14.54
C CYS A 139 11.63 -24.04 15.43
N LYS A 140 11.53 -23.72 16.72
CA LYS A 140 10.58 -24.40 17.62
C LYS A 140 9.12 -24.12 17.24
N ILE A 141 8.80 -22.87 16.90
CA ILE A 141 7.45 -22.48 16.47
C ILE A 141 7.10 -23.14 15.13
N GLU A 142 8.04 -23.15 14.19
CA GLU A 142 7.89 -23.83 12.90
C GLU A 142 7.63 -25.33 13.09
N GLY A 143 8.41 -26.01 13.93
CA GLY A 143 8.17 -27.42 14.27
C GLY A 143 6.80 -27.67 14.90
N MET A 144 6.34 -26.79 15.79
CA MET A 144 4.98 -26.89 16.37
C MET A 144 3.88 -26.65 15.33
N LEU A 145 4.12 -25.82 14.32
CA LEU A 145 3.19 -25.58 13.22
C LEU A 145 3.14 -26.77 12.26
N GLU A 146 4.29 -27.38 11.95
CA GLU A 146 4.36 -28.61 11.16
C GLU A 146 3.66 -29.79 11.86
N GLU A 147 3.85 -29.94 13.18
CA GLU A 147 3.16 -30.95 14.00
C GLU A 147 1.64 -30.69 14.08
N LYS A 148 1.21 -29.44 14.21
CA LYS A 148 -0.21 -29.09 14.19
C LYS A 148 -0.85 -29.33 12.82
N ASN A 149 -0.11 -29.08 11.74
CA ASN A 149 -0.56 -29.31 10.36
C ASN A 149 -0.59 -30.79 9.96
N THR A 150 -0.02 -31.70 10.77
CA THR A 150 -0.04 -33.16 10.54
C THR A 150 -1.11 -33.90 11.34
N THR A 151 -1.95 -33.19 12.10
CA THR A 151 -3.17 -33.79 12.67
C THR A 151 -4.29 -33.91 11.62
N PRO A 152 -5.01 -35.05 11.54
CA PRO A 152 -5.89 -35.40 10.42
C PRO A 152 -7.28 -34.75 10.55
N SER A 153 -7.34 -33.41 10.56
CA SER A 153 -8.62 -32.67 10.52
C SER A 153 -8.74 -31.69 9.36
N GLY A 154 -7.82 -31.75 8.37
CA GLY A 154 -7.80 -30.81 7.26
C GLY A 154 -7.64 -31.43 5.89
N GLU A 155 -7.62 -32.75 5.73
CA GLU A 155 -7.49 -33.34 4.39
C GLU A 155 -8.76 -33.06 3.57
N ILE A 156 -8.59 -32.35 2.44
CA ILE A 156 -9.71 -32.06 1.56
C ILE A 156 -10.21 -33.38 1.00
N ASN A 157 -11.48 -33.69 1.25
CA ASN A 157 -12.08 -34.89 0.70
C ASN A 157 -12.37 -34.69 -0.79
N PHE A 158 -11.49 -35.21 -1.65
CA PHE A 158 -11.56 -35.13 -3.12
C PHE A 158 -12.71 -35.96 -3.75
N LYS A 159 -13.82 -36.15 -3.04
CA LYS A 159 -15.00 -36.94 -3.46
C LYS A 159 -15.58 -36.48 -4.82
N TYR A 160 -15.52 -35.18 -5.12
CA TYR A 160 -16.16 -34.60 -6.31
C TYR A 160 -15.20 -34.27 -7.45
N VAL A 161 -13.88 -34.16 -7.18
CA VAL A 161 -12.87 -33.78 -8.18
C VAL A 161 -11.58 -34.53 -7.86
N SER A 162 -10.97 -35.18 -8.85
CA SER A 162 -9.69 -35.86 -8.65
C SER A 162 -8.57 -34.88 -8.29
N ARG A 163 -7.60 -35.34 -7.50
CA ARG A 163 -6.46 -34.51 -7.05
C ARG A 163 -5.68 -33.91 -8.22
N GLU A 164 -5.39 -34.71 -9.25
CA GLU A 164 -4.67 -34.26 -10.45
C GLU A 164 -5.42 -33.16 -11.20
N ARG A 165 -6.75 -33.31 -11.32
CA ARG A 165 -7.59 -32.33 -12.00
C ARG A 165 -7.67 -31.03 -11.21
N PHE A 166 -7.80 -31.18 -9.89
CA PHE A 166 -7.80 -30.08 -8.95
C PHE A 166 -6.50 -29.24 -9.04
N GLU A 167 -5.33 -29.88 -9.00
CA GLU A 167 -4.03 -29.21 -9.10
C GLU A 167 -3.86 -28.52 -10.46
N SER A 168 -4.33 -29.15 -11.53
CA SER A 168 -4.35 -28.56 -12.87
C SER A 168 -5.20 -27.29 -12.93
N LEU A 169 -6.37 -27.27 -12.28
CA LEU A 169 -7.21 -26.08 -12.17
C LEU A 169 -6.52 -24.96 -11.38
N LEU A 170 -5.82 -25.32 -10.31
CA LEU A 170 -5.10 -24.36 -9.47
C LEU A 170 -3.96 -23.70 -10.25
N ALA A 171 -3.13 -24.51 -10.94
CA ALA A 171 -2.04 -24.04 -11.77
C ALA A 171 -2.53 -23.13 -12.91
N LEU A 172 -3.62 -23.52 -13.58
CA LEU A 172 -4.16 -22.78 -14.73
C LEU A 172 -4.76 -21.41 -14.37
N LYS A 173 -5.31 -21.26 -13.15
CA LYS A 173 -6.01 -20.03 -12.74
C LYS A 173 -5.14 -19.06 -11.92
N CYS A 174 -3.87 -19.38 -11.69
CA CYS A 174 -2.82 -18.52 -11.12
C CYS A 174 -3.28 -17.64 -9.95
N GLY A 175 -3.86 -18.24 -8.91
CA GLY A 175 -4.26 -17.50 -7.71
C GLY A 175 -5.46 -16.54 -7.87
N LYS A 176 -6.16 -16.54 -9.02
CA LYS A 176 -7.38 -15.75 -9.20
C LYS A 176 -8.58 -16.51 -8.64
N MET A 177 -8.86 -16.34 -7.35
CA MET A 177 -9.92 -17.03 -6.60
C MET A 177 -11.28 -17.09 -7.33
N ARG A 178 -11.76 -15.98 -7.90
CA ARG A 178 -13.04 -15.96 -8.64
C ARG A 178 -13.03 -16.87 -9.87
N LYS A 179 -11.93 -16.85 -10.65
CA LYS A 179 -11.78 -17.68 -11.86
C LYS A 179 -11.62 -19.15 -11.50
N PHE A 180 -10.91 -19.41 -10.40
CA PHE A 180 -10.74 -20.74 -9.84
C PHE A 180 -12.08 -21.32 -9.38
N ALA A 181 -12.83 -20.59 -8.56
CA ALA A 181 -14.15 -21.02 -8.09
C ALA A 181 -15.12 -21.34 -9.25
N LEU A 182 -15.13 -20.52 -10.30
CA LEU A 182 -15.96 -20.77 -11.49
C LEU A 182 -15.54 -22.03 -12.25
N ALA A 183 -14.25 -22.34 -12.30
CA ALA A 183 -13.75 -23.55 -12.96
C ALA A 183 -14.00 -24.79 -12.10
N LEU A 184 -13.76 -24.70 -10.80
CA LEU A 184 -14.07 -25.76 -9.84
C LEU A 184 -15.57 -26.09 -9.85
N GLU A 185 -16.44 -25.09 -9.92
CA GLU A 185 -17.90 -25.30 -10.03
C GLU A 185 -18.29 -26.06 -11.31
N LYS A 186 -17.54 -25.90 -12.42
CA LYS A 186 -17.81 -26.69 -13.63
C LYS A 186 -17.45 -28.15 -13.45
N ASP A 187 -16.31 -28.43 -12.80
CA ASP A 187 -15.86 -29.80 -12.60
C ASP A 187 -16.72 -30.52 -11.53
N VAL A 188 -17.09 -29.84 -10.44
CA VAL A 188 -17.94 -30.39 -9.37
C VAL A 188 -19.39 -30.67 -9.82
N PHE A 189 -19.91 -29.88 -10.76
CA PHE A 189 -21.27 -30.02 -11.30
C PHE A 189 -21.28 -30.50 -12.76
N GLY A 190 -20.21 -31.18 -13.20
CA GLY A 190 -20.12 -31.71 -14.56
C GLY A 190 -21.31 -32.60 -14.93
N ASP A 191 -21.80 -33.37 -13.94
CA ASP A 191 -22.91 -34.31 -14.12
C ASP A 191 -24.30 -33.65 -13.99
N ASP A 192 -24.41 -32.51 -13.31
CA ASP A 192 -25.69 -31.88 -12.92
C ASP A 192 -25.80 -30.42 -13.44
N SER A 193 -25.74 -30.25 -14.77
CA SER A 193 -25.76 -28.93 -15.41
C SER A 193 -27.02 -28.10 -15.11
N SER A 194 -28.14 -28.75 -14.82
CA SER A 194 -29.41 -28.08 -14.46
C SER A 194 -29.28 -27.20 -13.21
N GLU A 195 -28.47 -27.60 -12.24
CA GLU A 195 -28.28 -26.86 -10.99
C GLU A 195 -27.43 -25.60 -11.19
N LEU A 196 -26.60 -25.56 -12.24
CA LEU A 196 -25.76 -24.40 -12.57
C LEU A 196 -26.56 -23.18 -13.02
N SER A 197 -27.81 -23.39 -13.43
CA SER A 197 -28.74 -22.32 -13.77
C SER A 197 -29.34 -21.66 -12.51
N LEU A 198 -29.34 -22.34 -11.37
CA LEU A 198 -29.89 -21.85 -10.11
C LEU A 198 -28.86 -21.00 -9.35
N LYS A 199 -29.34 -20.08 -8.52
CA LYS A 199 -28.47 -19.38 -7.57
C LYS A 199 -28.01 -20.39 -6.52
N ILE A 200 -26.84 -20.18 -5.93
CA ILE A 200 -26.27 -21.06 -4.90
C ILE A 200 -27.23 -21.27 -3.74
N GLU A 201 -27.93 -20.22 -3.33
CA GLU A 201 -28.91 -20.26 -2.23
C GLU A 201 -30.14 -21.13 -2.56
N ASP A 202 -30.45 -21.30 -3.85
CA ASP A 202 -31.61 -22.05 -4.32
C ASP A 202 -31.29 -23.54 -4.58
N ARG A 203 -30.00 -23.93 -4.51
CA ARG A 203 -29.50 -25.29 -4.80
C ARG A 203 -29.63 -26.21 -3.58
N LYS A 204 -30.87 -26.61 -3.28
CA LYS A 204 -31.18 -27.43 -2.09
C LYS A 204 -30.52 -28.82 -2.08
N ASN A 205 -30.30 -29.41 -3.25
CA ASN A 205 -29.80 -30.78 -3.37
C ASN A 205 -28.25 -30.87 -3.44
N SER A 206 -27.56 -29.73 -3.56
CA SER A 206 -26.11 -29.65 -3.75
C SER A 206 -25.37 -29.00 -2.58
N GLY A 207 -25.96 -29.00 -1.40
CA GLY A 207 -25.34 -28.45 -0.19
C GLY A 207 -23.95 -29.04 0.09
N GLU A 208 -23.78 -30.35 -0.08
CA GLU A 208 -22.46 -31.01 0.10
C GLU A 208 -21.43 -30.54 -0.93
N LYS A 209 -21.83 -30.42 -2.21
CA LYS A 209 -20.96 -29.92 -3.30
C LYS A 209 -20.54 -28.46 -3.04
N ILE A 210 -21.46 -27.64 -2.53
CA ILE A 210 -21.21 -26.23 -2.18
C ILE A 210 -20.25 -26.12 -0.99
N ASN A 211 -20.47 -26.93 0.06
CA ASN A 211 -19.59 -26.96 1.22
C ASN A 211 -18.18 -27.44 0.83
N PHE A 212 -18.07 -28.46 -0.01
CA PHE A 212 -16.78 -28.90 -0.56
C PHE A 212 -16.07 -27.75 -1.28
N MET A 213 -16.74 -27.04 -2.18
CA MET A 213 -16.13 -25.87 -2.85
C MET A 213 -15.69 -24.79 -1.86
N ARG A 214 -16.48 -24.54 -0.81
CA ARG A 214 -16.17 -23.55 0.24
C ARG A 214 -14.90 -23.94 0.99
N GLU A 215 -14.83 -25.17 1.51
CA GLU A 215 -13.68 -25.69 2.26
C GLU A 215 -12.39 -25.66 1.44
N VAL A 216 -12.48 -26.11 0.18
CA VAL A 216 -11.37 -26.09 -0.78
C VAL A 216 -10.84 -24.66 -0.96
N ILE A 217 -11.72 -23.70 -1.23
CA ILE A 217 -11.29 -22.32 -1.46
C ILE A 217 -10.63 -21.74 -0.21
N PHE A 218 -11.21 -21.95 0.97
CA PHE A 218 -10.65 -21.40 2.21
C PHE A 218 -9.27 -21.98 2.52
N LYS A 219 -9.11 -23.30 2.37
CA LYS A 219 -7.83 -23.96 2.63
C LYS A 219 -6.75 -23.53 1.63
N TYR A 220 -7.05 -23.49 0.33
CA TYR A 220 -6.04 -23.20 -0.68
C TYR A 220 -5.65 -21.72 -0.78
N PHE A 221 -6.58 -20.81 -0.49
CA PHE A 221 -6.31 -19.37 -0.46
C PHE A 221 -5.88 -18.87 0.93
N ASN A 222 -5.69 -19.78 1.89
CA ASN A 222 -5.32 -19.49 3.28
C ASN A 222 -6.18 -18.37 3.88
N VAL A 223 -7.49 -18.49 3.70
CA VAL A 223 -8.46 -17.47 4.14
C VAL A 223 -8.55 -17.53 5.66
N SER A 224 -8.36 -16.40 6.33
CA SER A 224 -8.56 -16.31 7.78
C SER A 224 -10.02 -16.52 8.15
N SER A 225 -10.29 -17.19 9.28
CA SER A 225 -11.63 -17.42 9.84
C SER A 225 -12.47 -16.15 9.89
N ASP A 226 -11.85 -15.03 10.24
CA ASP A 226 -12.52 -13.73 10.40
C ASP A 226 -12.99 -13.14 9.06
N SER A 227 -12.43 -13.62 7.96
CA SER A 227 -12.70 -13.14 6.60
C SER A 227 -13.50 -14.12 5.74
N GLU A 228 -13.77 -15.33 6.25
CA GLU A 228 -14.42 -16.41 5.51
C GLU A 228 -15.76 -16.00 4.90
N ASP A 229 -16.63 -15.35 5.67
CA ASP A 229 -17.97 -14.98 5.19
C ASP A 229 -17.91 -13.90 4.10
N SER A 230 -17.03 -12.92 4.24
CA SER A 230 -16.83 -11.86 3.23
C SER A 230 -16.25 -12.42 1.93
N VAL A 231 -15.25 -13.29 2.06
CA VAL A 231 -14.62 -13.99 0.93
C VAL A 231 -15.62 -14.90 0.23
N TRP A 232 -16.38 -15.68 1.00
CA TRP A 232 -17.42 -16.55 0.47
C TRP A 232 -18.53 -15.77 -0.22
N GLN A 233 -18.95 -14.63 0.33
CA GLN A 233 -19.92 -13.76 -0.33
C GLN A 233 -19.41 -13.26 -1.70
N THR A 234 -18.13 -12.93 -1.79
CA THR A 234 -17.49 -12.54 -3.06
C THR A 234 -17.49 -13.69 -4.08
N VAL A 235 -17.19 -14.91 -3.62
CA VAL A 235 -17.24 -16.12 -4.46
C VAL A 235 -18.67 -16.38 -4.92
N LYS A 236 -19.64 -16.40 -4.01
CA LYS A 236 -21.07 -16.58 -4.33
C LYS A 236 -21.56 -15.58 -5.37
N ASN A 237 -21.20 -14.30 -5.24
CA ASN A 237 -21.57 -13.28 -6.21
C ASN A 237 -21.03 -13.59 -7.62
N ALA A 238 -19.82 -14.14 -7.72
CA ALA A 238 -19.24 -14.55 -9.00
C ALA A 238 -19.97 -15.75 -9.61
N LEU A 239 -20.25 -16.78 -8.80
CA LEU A 239 -20.95 -17.99 -9.22
C LEU A 239 -22.41 -17.69 -9.63
N ASN A 240 -23.13 -16.89 -8.83
CA ASN A 240 -24.47 -16.38 -9.15
C ASN A 240 -24.47 -15.46 -10.38
N GLY A 241 -23.39 -14.72 -10.61
CA GLY A 241 -23.15 -13.97 -11.84
C GLY A 241 -23.21 -14.87 -13.08
N ARG A 242 -22.57 -16.03 -13.03
CA ARG A 242 -22.59 -17.03 -14.11
C ARG A 242 -23.99 -17.60 -14.33
N ALA A 243 -24.71 -17.96 -13.27
CA ALA A 243 -26.07 -18.49 -13.36
C ALA A 243 -26.99 -17.54 -14.16
N ARG A 244 -26.85 -16.22 -13.97
CA ARG A 244 -27.58 -15.21 -14.77
C ARG A 244 -27.21 -15.24 -16.26
N THR A 245 -25.93 -15.39 -16.58
CA THR A 245 -25.46 -15.48 -17.96
C THR A 245 -25.95 -16.76 -18.64
N VAL A 246 -25.93 -17.90 -17.92
CA VAL A 246 -26.42 -19.17 -18.46
C VAL A 246 -27.91 -19.12 -18.79
N ARG A 247 -28.74 -18.51 -17.92
CA ARG A 247 -30.17 -18.29 -18.20
C ARG A 247 -30.41 -17.41 -19.41
N ARG A 248 -29.59 -16.37 -19.61
CA ARG A 248 -29.70 -15.47 -20.79
C ARG A 248 -29.28 -16.14 -22.09
N ASN A 249 -28.33 -17.06 -22.04
CA ASN A 249 -27.79 -17.75 -23.21
C ASN A 249 -28.53 -19.06 -23.53
N MET A 250 -29.53 -19.44 -22.72
CA MET A 250 -30.39 -20.57 -23.06
C MET A 250 -31.28 -20.14 -24.23
N PRO A 251 -31.24 -20.83 -25.38
CA PRO A 251 -32.11 -20.51 -26.50
C PRO A 251 -33.55 -20.63 -26.01
N ALA A 252 -34.36 -19.59 -26.28
CA ALA A 252 -35.79 -19.59 -26.03
C ALA A 252 -36.45 -20.66 -26.90
N GLY A 253 -36.43 -21.90 -26.43
CA GLY A 253 -37.12 -23.04 -27.02
C GLY A 253 -38.52 -23.12 -26.46
N CYS A 254 -39.49 -22.70 -27.28
CA CYS A 254 -40.89 -23.11 -27.27
C CYS A 254 -41.67 -22.89 -25.96
N ASP A 255 -41.97 -21.65 -25.62
CA ASP A 255 -43.17 -21.33 -24.83
C ASP A 255 -44.26 -20.83 -25.78
N ASP A 256 -44.92 -21.79 -26.42
CA ASP A 256 -46.14 -21.59 -27.20
C ASP A 256 -47.31 -21.55 -26.22
N ASN A 257 -47.38 -20.48 -25.42
CA ASN A 257 -48.56 -20.06 -24.65
C ASN A 257 -48.34 -18.69 -24.00
N ARG A 258 -48.36 -17.64 -24.83
CA ARG A 258 -48.64 -16.28 -24.35
C ARG A 258 -49.90 -15.80 -25.06
N PRO A 259 -51.03 -15.58 -24.37
CA PRO A 259 -52.19 -14.96 -25.01
C PRO A 259 -51.78 -13.56 -25.48
N ALA A 260 -51.92 -13.36 -26.79
CA ALA A 260 -51.64 -12.10 -27.47
C ALA A 260 -52.49 -10.99 -26.84
N LEU A 261 -51.83 -10.10 -26.10
CA LEU A 261 -52.41 -8.80 -25.79
C LEU A 261 -52.32 -7.96 -27.07
N THR A 262 -53.51 -7.70 -27.59
CA THR A 262 -53.89 -6.86 -28.72
C THR A 262 -53.06 -5.57 -28.84
N PRO A 263 -52.74 -5.13 -30.08
CA PRO A 263 -52.18 -3.80 -30.29
C PRO A 263 -53.24 -2.72 -30.01
N PRO A 264 -52.87 -1.58 -29.38
CA PRO A 264 -53.77 -0.44 -29.30
C PRO A 264 -53.88 0.24 -30.68
N PRO A 265 -55.05 0.77 -31.04
CA PRO A 265 -55.28 1.40 -32.34
C PRO A 265 -54.58 2.76 -32.41
N SER A 266 -54.05 3.05 -33.60
CA SER A 266 -53.47 4.33 -33.99
C SER A 266 -54.52 5.42 -34.17
N GLU A 267 -54.05 6.63 -33.86
CA GLU A 267 -54.34 7.91 -34.52
C GLU A 267 -55.66 8.67 -34.25
N GLU A 268 -55.48 9.99 -34.20
CA GLU A 268 -56.47 11.05 -34.41
C GLU A 268 -57.51 11.30 -33.32
N GLN A 269 -57.16 12.18 -32.36
CA GLN A 269 -57.89 13.43 -32.06
C GLN A 269 -57.44 14.00 -30.70
N ARG A 270 -56.50 14.95 -30.70
CA ARG A 270 -56.71 16.29 -30.12
C ARG A 270 -55.49 17.18 -30.37
N LEU A 271 -55.59 17.94 -31.44
CA LEU A 271 -54.90 19.20 -31.62
C LEU A 271 -55.35 20.22 -30.56
N GLU A 272 -54.51 21.24 -30.40
CA GLU A 272 -54.72 22.54 -29.75
C GLU A 272 -54.33 22.67 -28.27
N SER A 273 -53.06 23.03 -28.04
CA SER A 273 -52.72 24.42 -27.68
C SER A 273 -51.20 24.69 -27.67
N LEU A 274 -50.76 25.45 -28.68
CA LEU A 274 -49.85 26.62 -28.61
C LEU A 274 -48.43 26.48 -27.97
N SER A 275 -47.44 26.19 -28.82
CA SER A 275 -46.24 26.97 -29.25
C SER A 275 -45.36 27.81 -28.24
N PRO A 276 -44.20 28.40 -28.63
CA PRO A 276 -42.85 27.82 -28.46
C PRO A 276 -41.78 28.78 -27.84
N SER A 277 -40.68 28.25 -27.29
CA SER A 277 -39.39 28.98 -27.20
C SER A 277 -38.24 27.97 -27.14
N ALA A 278 -37.48 27.79 -28.23
CA ALA A 278 -36.29 28.57 -28.60
C ALA A 278 -35.09 28.35 -27.66
N SER A 279 -34.01 27.85 -28.27
CA SER A 279 -32.60 27.88 -27.87
C SER A 279 -32.20 27.23 -26.53
N ASP A 280 -31.56 26.06 -26.59
CA ASP A 280 -30.10 26.06 -26.43
C ASP A 280 -29.48 24.80 -27.06
N ARG A 281 -28.61 25.04 -28.03
CA ARG A 281 -27.72 24.03 -28.60
C ARG A 281 -26.36 24.23 -27.94
N ASP A 282 -25.68 23.09 -27.81
CA ASP A 282 -24.23 22.94 -27.94
C ASP A 282 -23.39 23.30 -26.69
N PRO A 283 -22.09 22.94 -26.62
CA PRO A 283 -21.36 21.83 -27.27
C PRO A 283 -20.18 21.33 -26.39
N TYR A 284 -20.29 20.28 -25.57
CA TYR A 284 -19.08 19.70 -24.96
C TYR A 284 -19.18 18.17 -24.81
N ASN A 285 -19.21 17.50 -25.96
CA ASN A 285 -18.53 16.22 -26.14
C ASN A 285 -17.12 16.54 -26.65
N PHE A 286 -16.10 16.51 -25.79
CA PHE A 286 -14.71 16.60 -26.24
C PHE A 286 -13.76 15.85 -25.27
N PHE A 287 -13.03 14.89 -25.85
CA PHE A 287 -11.96 14.04 -25.33
C PHE A 287 -12.30 12.66 -24.74
N ASP A 288 -12.60 11.74 -25.66
CA ASP A 288 -11.82 10.50 -25.85
C ASP A 288 -10.41 10.83 -26.43
N ASP A 289 -9.46 9.96 -26.10
CA ASP A 289 -8.19 9.65 -26.78
C ASP A 289 -6.98 10.62 -26.75
N CYS A 290 -5.90 10.09 -26.15
CA CYS A 290 -4.48 10.08 -26.54
C CYS A 290 -3.64 9.79 -25.28
N ASP A 291 -2.51 9.09 -25.26
CA ASP A 291 -1.84 8.06 -26.07
C ASP A 291 -0.52 7.79 -25.31
N ASP A 292 0.08 6.62 -25.55
CA ASP A 292 1.49 6.23 -25.38
C ASP A 292 2.48 7.14 -24.62
N TYR A 293 3.12 6.56 -23.59
CA TYR A 293 4.59 6.48 -23.42
C TYR A 293 4.97 5.33 -22.47
#